data_AF-A0A914G0X4-F1
#
_entry.id   AF-A0A914G0X4-F1
#
_cell.length_a   1.000
_cell.length_b   1.000
_cell.length_c   1.000
_cell.angle_alpha   90.00
_cell.angle_beta   90.00
_cell.angle_gamma   90.00
#
_symmetry.space_group_name_H-M   'P 1'
#
loop_
_entity.id
_entity.type
_entity.pdbx_description
1 polymer ?
#
loop_
_entity_poly.entity_id
_entity_poly.type
_entity_poly.pdbx_seq_one_letter_code
_entity_poly.pdbx_strand_id
1 'polypeptide(L)'
;MKLLAALFVLTFATGVNSSFNETFAKYFMWPMAASAYSDHPELCVKDNFKQSDFKRKIEVQCDLLKEDKCAAFTAVSHSDKAIILSFRGSVDAEVSQEVIDAIIVLPISEFSGKAKVNQYFYDAFNDLWNAGIKNDFLSLKNANPGYELWITGHSLGQPYLECDEDESKNCSDSVLDLSIGDHSLYYSVTTAFTSNGCKGWNPFNQ
;
A
#
# COMPACT_ATOMS: atom_id res chain seq x y z
N MET A 1 -54.22 37.17 -16.15
CA MET A 1 -53.69 36.45 -14.98
C MET A 1 -53.24 35.07 -15.45
N LYS A 2 -51.95 34.90 -15.79
CA LYS A 2 -51.37 33.61 -16.18
C LYS A 2 -50.57 33.10 -14.97
N LEU A 3 -51.02 32.02 -14.34
CA LEU A 3 -50.23 31.33 -13.31
C LEU A 3 -49.10 30.59 -14.02
N LEU A 4 -47.85 30.95 -13.69
CA LEU A 4 -46.67 30.16 -14.00
C LEU A 4 -46.49 29.15 -12.85
N ALA A 5 -46.73 27.87 -13.12
CA ALA A 5 -46.34 26.79 -12.22
C ALA A 5 -44.83 26.59 -12.36
N ALA A 6 -44.06 26.89 -11.30
CA ALA A 6 -42.65 26.56 -11.23
C ALA A 6 -42.51 25.05 -10.98
N LEU A 7 -42.07 24.31 -11.99
CA LEU A 7 -41.75 22.90 -11.87
C LEU A 7 -40.39 22.77 -11.17
N PHE A 8 -40.40 22.47 -9.87
CA PHE A 8 -39.18 22.17 -9.12
C PHE A 8 -38.74 20.74 -9.47
N VAL A 9 -37.78 20.62 -10.39
CA VAL A 9 -37.11 19.34 -10.64
C VAL A 9 -36.16 19.09 -9.47
N LEU A 10 -36.53 18.20 -8.55
CA LEU A 10 -35.58 17.65 -7.59
C LEU A 10 -34.58 16.79 -8.36
N THR A 11 -33.43 17.35 -8.70
CA THR A 11 -32.24 16.57 -9.05
C THR A 11 -31.75 15.91 -7.77
N PHE A 12 -32.04 14.62 -7.60
CA PHE A 12 -31.31 13.81 -6.64
C PHE A 12 -29.87 13.71 -7.15
N ALA A 13 -28.92 14.32 -6.44
CA ALA A 13 -27.52 13.99 -6.61
C ALA A 13 -27.40 12.50 -6.24
N THR A 14 -27.16 11.65 -7.24
CA THR A 14 -26.75 10.28 -6.98
C THR A 14 -25.38 10.39 -6.34
N GLY A 15 -25.29 10.24 -5.01
CA GLY A 15 -24.02 10.02 -4.35
C GLY A 15 -23.34 8.86 -5.07
N VAL A 16 -22.17 9.13 -5.65
CA VAL A 16 -21.35 8.08 -6.23
C VAL A 16 -20.92 7.22 -5.06
N ASN A 17 -21.51 6.03 -4.96
CA ASN A 17 -21.08 5.04 -4.00
C ASN A 17 -19.81 4.45 -4.60
N SER A 18 -18.66 4.82 -4.05
CA SER A 18 -17.41 4.19 -4.45
C SER A 18 -17.52 2.67 -4.36
N SER A 19 -16.97 2.01 -5.37
CA SER A 19 -16.84 0.54 -5.41
C SER A 19 -15.69 0.00 -4.54
N PHE A 20 -14.98 0.86 -3.80
CA PHE A 20 -13.87 0.47 -2.94
C PHE A 20 -14.33 -0.41 -1.78
N ASN A 21 -13.72 -1.60 -1.66
CA ASN A 21 -14.02 -2.51 -0.56
C ASN A 21 -13.15 -2.16 0.66
N GLU A 22 -13.66 -1.27 1.50
CA GLU A 22 -12.97 -0.84 2.73
C GLU A 22 -12.63 -2.03 3.65
N THR A 23 -13.53 -3.02 3.74
CA THR A 23 -13.29 -4.22 4.56
C THR A 23 -12.08 -4.99 4.04
N PHE A 24 -11.97 -5.18 2.73
CA PHE A 24 -10.82 -5.83 2.13
C PHE A 24 -9.52 -5.04 2.38
N ALA A 25 -9.53 -3.73 2.15
CA ALA A 25 -8.36 -2.89 2.35
C ALA A 25 -7.90 -2.87 3.82
N LYS A 26 -8.82 -2.63 4.74
CA LYS A 26 -8.56 -2.56 6.18
C LYS A 26 -8.12 -3.90 6.75
N TYR A 27 -8.71 -5.00 6.29
CA TYR A 27 -8.50 -6.29 6.95
C TYR A 27 -7.56 -7.27 6.25
N PHE A 28 -7.21 -7.03 4.99
CA PHE A 28 -6.35 -7.92 4.23
C PHE A 28 -5.09 -7.18 3.76
N MET A 29 -5.29 -6.02 3.10
CA MET A 29 -4.18 -5.28 2.49
C MET A 29 -3.33 -4.54 3.51
N TRP A 30 -3.97 -3.84 4.45
CA TRP A 30 -3.29 -3.05 5.47
C TRP A 30 -2.41 -3.89 6.41
N PRO A 31 -2.90 -5.00 7.01
CA PRO A 31 -2.06 -5.81 7.88
C PRO A 31 -0.81 -6.32 7.15
N MET A 32 -0.93 -6.67 5.87
CA MET A 32 0.20 -7.15 5.07
C MET A 32 1.18 -6.05 4.71
N ALA A 33 0.69 -4.84 4.41
CA ALA A 33 1.54 -3.67 4.15
C ALA A 33 2.40 -3.35 5.36
N ALA A 34 1.77 -3.26 6.53
CA ALA A 34 2.48 -2.99 7.77
C ALA A 34 3.39 -4.15 8.18
N SER A 35 3.00 -5.42 7.95
CA SER A 35 3.84 -6.59 8.26
C SER A 35 5.24 -6.53 7.62
N ALA A 36 5.41 -5.84 6.50
CA ALA A 36 6.70 -5.71 5.83
C ALA A 36 7.75 -4.99 6.68
N TYR A 37 7.32 -4.21 7.67
CA TYR A 37 8.16 -3.53 8.65
C TYR A 37 8.66 -4.44 9.78
N SER A 38 8.06 -5.62 9.97
CA SER A 38 8.48 -6.55 11.01
C SER A 38 9.80 -7.25 10.63
N ASP A 39 10.60 -7.57 11.65
CA ASP A 39 11.71 -8.52 11.50
C ASP A 39 11.20 -9.97 11.35
N HIS A 40 9.97 -10.23 11.81
CA HIS A 40 9.30 -11.53 11.80
C HIS A 40 7.93 -11.48 11.10
N PRO A 41 7.86 -11.07 9.81
CA PRO A 41 6.60 -10.97 9.07
C PRO A 41 5.86 -12.31 8.93
N GLU A 42 6.55 -13.45 9.05
CA GLU A 42 5.96 -14.78 9.08
C GLU A 42 4.96 -14.96 10.22
N LEU A 43 5.20 -14.32 11.37
CA LEU A 43 4.27 -14.36 12.50
C LEU A 43 3.01 -13.55 12.17
N CYS A 44 3.18 -12.39 11.54
CA CYS A 44 2.07 -11.56 11.11
C CYS A 44 1.19 -12.30 10.09
N VAL A 45 1.80 -12.91 9.07
CA VAL A 45 1.06 -13.68 8.05
C VAL A 45 0.26 -14.81 8.69
N LYS A 46 0.90 -15.56 9.60
CA LYS A 46 0.26 -16.68 10.30
C LYS A 46 -0.92 -16.23 11.18
N ASP A 47 -0.80 -15.10 11.84
CA ASP A 47 -1.83 -14.60 12.77
C ASP A 47 -3.02 -13.95 12.04
N ASN A 48 -2.78 -13.34 10.86
CA ASN A 48 -3.82 -12.64 10.10
C ASN A 48 -4.54 -13.56 9.08
N PHE A 49 -3.88 -14.60 8.57
CA PHE A 49 -4.42 -15.47 7.52
C PHE A 49 -4.51 -16.93 7.94
N LYS A 50 -5.67 -17.54 7.73
CA LYS A 50 -5.88 -18.97 7.96
C LYS A 50 -5.25 -19.77 6.82
N GLN A 51 -4.62 -20.90 7.15
CA GLN A 51 -3.96 -21.76 6.15
C GLN A 51 -3.01 -20.94 5.27
N SER A 52 -2.06 -20.28 5.91
CA SER A 52 -1.10 -19.40 5.24
C SER A 52 0.30 -20.00 5.21
N ASP A 53 0.99 -19.76 4.10
CA ASP A 53 2.38 -20.15 3.88
C ASP A 53 3.23 -18.90 3.70
N PHE A 54 4.23 -18.73 4.56
CA PHE A 54 5.24 -17.69 4.39
C PHE A 54 6.39 -18.24 3.56
N LYS A 55 6.72 -17.57 2.45
CA LYS A 55 7.79 -18.05 1.56
C LYS A 55 9.16 -17.55 2.03
N ARG A 56 9.35 -16.23 2.09
CA ARG A 56 10.52 -15.56 2.69
C ARG A 56 10.37 -14.03 2.66
N LYS A 57 11.17 -13.36 3.51
CA LYS A 57 11.53 -11.95 3.41
C LYS A 57 12.85 -11.84 2.62
N ILE A 58 12.95 -10.82 1.77
CA ILE A 58 14.16 -10.45 1.03
C ILE A 58 14.50 -9.02 1.44
N GLU A 59 15.78 -8.79 1.72
CA GLU A 59 16.32 -7.47 2.00
C GLU A 59 17.51 -7.20 1.08
N VAL A 60 17.56 -6.01 0.50
CA VAL A 60 18.63 -5.55 -0.40
C VAL A 60 19.03 -4.13 0.00
N GLN A 61 20.29 -3.74 -0.22
CA GLN A 61 20.67 -2.33 -0.16
C GLN A 61 20.05 -1.61 -1.34
N CYS A 62 19.37 -0.48 -1.11
CA CYS A 62 18.60 0.19 -2.17
C CYS A 62 18.60 1.73 -2.11
N ASP A 63 19.26 2.34 -1.13
CA ASP A 63 19.42 3.79 -1.09
C ASP A 63 20.62 4.26 -1.92
N LEU A 64 20.61 5.55 -2.23
CA LEU A 64 21.67 6.21 -3.00
C LEU A 64 23.04 6.14 -2.29
N LEU A 65 23.06 6.00 -0.95
CA LEU A 65 24.25 5.97 -0.12
C LEU A 65 24.62 4.55 0.40
N LYS A 66 23.80 3.53 0.13
CA LYS A 66 23.95 2.13 0.56
C LYS A 66 23.89 1.87 2.07
N GLU A 67 23.36 2.79 2.85
CA GLU A 67 23.20 2.64 4.30
C GLU A 67 21.85 2.00 4.66
N ASP A 68 20.82 2.20 3.82
CA ASP A 68 19.46 1.71 4.04
C ASP A 68 19.12 0.49 3.19
N LYS A 69 18.21 -0.32 3.75
CA LYS A 69 17.71 -1.53 3.10
C LYS A 69 16.29 -1.35 2.61
N CYS A 70 16.01 -1.90 1.45
CA CYS A 70 14.66 -2.19 1.00
C CYS A 70 14.31 -3.60 1.42
N ALA A 71 13.04 -3.84 1.73
CA ALA A 71 12.55 -5.15 2.10
C ALA A 71 11.25 -5.47 1.39
N ALA A 72 11.07 -6.75 1.04
CA ALA A 72 9.79 -7.29 0.62
C ALA A 72 9.64 -8.73 1.08
N PHE A 73 8.41 -9.21 1.19
CA PHE A 73 8.15 -10.62 1.43
C PHE A 73 7.10 -11.17 0.48
N THR A 74 7.11 -12.49 0.34
CA THR A 74 6.08 -13.25 -0.37
C THR A 74 5.40 -14.24 0.57
N ALA A 75 4.09 -14.38 0.41
CA ALA A 75 3.26 -15.31 1.18
C ALA A 75 2.07 -15.80 0.36
N VAL A 76 1.35 -16.79 0.89
CA VAL A 76 0.10 -17.30 0.33
C VAL A 76 -0.95 -17.40 1.44
N SER A 77 -2.19 -17.01 1.14
CA SER A 77 -3.37 -17.40 1.92
C SER A 77 -4.18 -18.41 1.12
N HIS A 78 -4.22 -19.66 1.57
CA HIS A 78 -4.99 -20.70 0.88
C HIS A 78 -6.49 -20.56 1.11
N SER A 79 -6.92 -20.06 2.27
CA SER A 79 -8.35 -19.83 2.53
C SER A 79 -8.93 -18.78 1.60
N ASP A 80 -8.15 -17.75 1.29
CA ASP A 80 -8.57 -16.63 0.44
C ASP A 80 -8.17 -16.82 -1.02
N LYS A 81 -7.44 -17.91 -1.34
CA LYS A 81 -6.87 -18.17 -2.66
C LYS A 81 -6.06 -16.98 -3.18
N ALA A 82 -5.13 -16.47 -2.38
CA ALA A 82 -4.35 -15.30 -2.72
C ALA A 82 -2.84 -15.52 -2.54
N ILE A 83 -2.06 -15.03 -3.49
CA ILE A 83 -0.61 -14.85 -3.39
C ILE A 83 -0.36 -13.40 -3.01
N ILE A 84 0.46 -13.19 -1.99
CA ILE A 84 0.71 -11.87 -1.39
C ILE A 84 2.15 -11.46 -1.68
N LEU A 85 2.32 -10.26 -2.22
CA LEU A 85 3.57 -9.53 -2.36
C LEU A 85 3.47 -8.27 -1.50
N SER A 86 4.31 -8.16 -0.49
CA SER A 86 4.34 -6.98 0.37
C SER A 86 5.70 -6.30 0.33
N PHE A 87 5.71 -4.99 0.08
CA PHE A 87 6.90 -4.16 0.00
C PHE A 87 6.95 -3.19 1.19
N ARG A 88 8.09 -3.11 1.86
CA ARG A 88 8.33 -2.18 2.97
C ARG A 88 8.68 -0.80 2.43
N GLY A 89 8.07 0.25 2.98
CA GLY A 89 8.52 1.64 2.81
C GLY A 89 9.76 1.96 3.65
N SER A 90 10.02 3.25 3.83
CA SER A 90 11.14 3.73 4.66
C SER A 90 10.89 3.45 6.14
N VAL A 91 11.94 3.02 6.87
CA VAL A 91 11.85 2.65 8.29
C VAL A 91 11.87 3.88 9.20
N ASP A 92 12.41 4.99 8.73
CA ASP A 92 12.47 6.21 9.50
C ASP A 92 11.10 6.90 9.53
N ALA A 93 10.61 7.14 10.75
CA ALA A 93 9.38 7.90 11.03
C ALA A 93 9.44 9.37 10.55
N GLU A 94 10.60 9.80 10.04
CA GLU A 94 10.85 11.13 9.49
C GLU A 94 11.71 11.00 8.22
N VAL A 95 11.12 10.54 7.11
CA VAL A 95 11.75 10.80 5.79
C VAL A 95 11.74 12.31 5.60
N SER A 96 12.85 12.99 5.85
CA SER A 96 12.92 14.47 5.76
C SER A 96 12.39 14.97 4.41
N GLN A 97 11.73 16.14 4.41
CA GLN A 97 11.26 16.76 3.17
C GLN A 97 12.40 16.94 2.15
N GLU A 98 13.64 17.16 2.62
CA GLU A 98 14.82 17.24 1.77
C GLU A 98 15.12 15.93 1.02
N VAL A 99 14.92 14.77 1.66
CA VAL A 99 15.06 13.46 1.01
C VAL A 99 13.93 13.23 0.01
N ILE A 100 12.71 13.65 0.33
CA ILE A 100 11.57 13.57 -0.59
C ILE A 100 11.82 14.45 -1.83
N ASP A 101 12.22 15.71 -1.62
CA ASP A 101 12.52 16.65 -2.70
C ASP A 101 13.69 16.16 -3.56
N ALA A 102 14.73 15.60 -2.93
CA ALA A 102 15.85 14.98 -3.63
C ALA A 102 15.40 13.81 -4.50
N ILE A 103 14.48 12.95 -4.02
CA ILE A 103 13.90 11.86 -4.80
C ILE A 103 13.06 12.40 -5.96
N ILE A 104 12.23 13.42 -5.73
CA ILE A 104 11.35 13.99 -6.78
C ILE A 104 12.16 14.57 -7.95
N VAL A 105 13.34 15.15 -7.68
CA VAL A 105 14.22 15.69 -8.73
C VAL A 105 15.10 14.65 -9.41
N LEU A 106 15.08 13.39 -8.94
CA LEU A 106 15.80 12.32 -9.63
C LEU A 106 15.28 12.12 -11.05
N PRO A 107 16.15 11.63 -11.95
CA PRO A 107 15.75 11.38 -13.32
C PRO A 107 14.55 10.44 -13.39
N ILE A 108 13.78 10.64 -14.45
CA ILE A 108 12.65 9.79 -14.77
C ILE A 108 13.15 8.70 -15.72
N SER A 109 13.05 7.44 -15.31
CA SER A 109 13.37 6.29 -16.13
C SER A 109 12.28 6.04 -17.15
N GLU A 110 12.66 5.66 -18.38
CA GLU A 110 11.68 5.13 -19.33
C GLU A 110 11.17 3.78 -18.86
N PHE A 111 9.85 3.67 -18.74
CA PHE A 111 9.14 2.44 -18.45
C PHE A 111 8.23 2.13 -19.64
N SER A 112 8.46 1.00 -20.31
CA SER A 112 7.60 0.54 -21.42
C SER A 112 7.33 1.59 -22.50
N GLY A 113 8.39 2.15 -23.10
CA GLY A 113 8.38 2.91 -24.36
C GLY A 113 7.74 4.31 -24.34
N LYS A 114 6.75 4.56 -23.48
CA LYS A 114 6.10 5.88 -23.31
C LYS A 114 5.81 6.24 -21.86
N ALA A 115 5.74 5.26 -20.97
CA ALA A 115 5.58 5.54 -19.56
C ALA A 115 6.94 5.88 -18.94
N LYS A 116 6.85 6.54 -17.80
CA LYS A 116 7.95 7.24 -17.17
C LYS A 116 7.75 7.09 -15.68
N VAL A 117 8.79 6.67 -14.97
CA VAL A 117 8.75 6.38 -13.53
C VAL A 117 9.93 7.04 -12.85
N ASN A 118 9.78 7.43 -11.59
CA ASN A 118 10.90 7.96 -10.82
C ASN A 118 11.98 6.87 -10.67
N GLN A 119 13.24 7.21 -10.97
CA GLN A 119 14.36 6.26 -10.98
C GLN A 119 14.55 5.57 -9.64
N TYR A 120 14.37 6.27 -8.52
CA TYR A 120 14.53 5.68 -7.18
C TYR A 120 13.57 4.53 -6.95
N PHE A 121 12.27 4.74 -7.21
CA PHE A 121 11.27 3.68 -7.04
C PHE A 121 11.45 2.55 -8.06
N TYR A 122 11.90 2.88 -9.27
CA TYR A 122 12.21 1.88 -10.29
C TYR A 122 13.36 0.96 -9.85
N ASP A 123 14.46 1.53 -9.36
CA ASP A 123 15.63 0.77 -8.93
C ASP A 123 15.31 -0.06 -7.69
N ALA A 124 14.69 0.54 -6.67
CA ALA A 124 14.30 -0.16 -5.45
C ALA A 124 13.38 -1.38 -5.74
N PHE A 125 12.40 -1.21 -6.64
CA PHE A 125 11.56 -2.31 -7.07
C PHE A 125 12.37 -3.39 -7.80
N ASN A 126 13.22 -3.00 -8.76
CA ASN A 126 13.99 -3.96 -9.56
C ASN A 126 15.01 -4.72 -8.73
N ASP A 127 15.64 -4.09 -7.75
CA ASP A 127 16.60 -4.74 -6.87
C ASP A 127 15.92 -5.87 -6.07
N LEU A 128 14.76 -5.60 -5.46
CA LEU A 128 13.97 -6.64 -4.78
C LEU A 128 13.42 -7.70 -5.74
N TRP A 129 12.89 -7.25 -6.90
CA TRP A 129 12.33 -8.12 -7.93
C TRP A 129 13.35 -9.14 -8.41
N ASN A 130 14.56 -8.68 -8.72
CA ASN A 130 15.66 -9.49 -9.23
C ASN A 130 16.37 -10.30 -8.13
N ALA A 131 16.40 -9.81 -6.88
CA ALA A 131 16.98 -10.54 -5.75
C ALA A 131 16.20 -11.79 -5.36
N GLY A 132 14.92 -11.89 -5.74
CA GLY A 132 14.20 -13.16 -5.62
C GLY A 132 12.68 -13.07 -5.58
N ILE A 133 12.10 -11.87 -5.44
CA ILE A 133 10.63 -11.72 -5.41
C ILE A 133 10.00 -12.25 -6.70
N LYS A 134 10.62 -12.00 -7.87
CA LYS A 134 10.18 -12.56 -9.16
C LYS A 134 10.10 -14.09 -9.12
N ASN A 135 11.15 -14.73 -8.61
CA ASN A 135 11.25 -16.19 -8.57
C ASN A 135 10.24 -16.79 -7.60
N ASP A 136 10.04 -16.15 -6.45
CA ASP A 136 9.03 -16.56 -5.48
C ASP A 136 7.63 -16.45 -6.06
N PHE A 137 7.29 -15.29 -6.67
CA PHE A 137 6.00 -15.10 -7.31
C PHE A 137 5.73 -16.15 -8.40
N LEU A 138 6.69 -16.38 -9.30
CA LEU A 138 6.54 -17.38 -10.35
C LEU A 138 6.36 -18.80 -9.77
N SER A 139 7.12 -19.15 -8.73
CA SER A 139 6.98 -20.44 -8.05
C SER A 139 5.59 -20.58 -7.40
N LEU A 140 5.12 -19.56 -6.69
CA LEU A 140 3.83 -19.60 -5.99
C LEU A 140 2.66 -19.60 -6.98
N LYS A 141 2.75 -18.82 -8.06
CA LYS A 141 1.76 -18.79 -9.14
C LYS A 141 1.61 -20.15 -9.82
N ASN A 142 2.74 -20.83 -10.08
CA ASN A 142 2.71 -22.16 -10.69
C ASN A 142 2.14 -23.23 -9.74
N ALA A 143 2.43 -23.12 -8.43
CA ALA A 143 1.92 -24.05 -7.42
C ALA A 143 0.44 -23.82 -7.08
N ASN A 144 -0.08 -22.60 -7.25
CA ASN A 144 -1.43 -22.20 -6.85
C ASN A 144 -2.22 -21.61 -8.04
N PRO A 145 -2.57 -22.41 -9.06
CA PRO A 145 -3.32 -21.94 -10.21
C PRO A 145 -4.70 -21.42 -9.79
N GLY A 146 -5.08 -20.26 -10.33
CA GLY A 146 -6.37 -19.62 -10.04
C GLY A 146 -6.41 -18.80 -8.74
N TYR A 147 -5.27 -18.64 -8.06
CA TYR A 147 -5.16 -17.71 -6.94
C TYR A 147 -5.03 -16.27 -7.47
N GLU A 148 -5.60 -15.32 -6.73
CA GLU A 148 -5.41 -13.90 -6.96
C GLU A 148 -3.99 -13.45 -6.60
N LEU A 149 -3.59 -12.30 -7.14
CA LEU A 149 -2.36 -11.63 -6.76
C LEU A 149 -2.68 -10.35 -6.01
N TRP A 150 -2.30 -10.30 -4.74
CA TRP A 150 -2.42 -9.10 -3.92
C TRP A 150 -1.04 -8.47 -3.75
N ILE A 151 -0.90 -7.23 -4.20
CA ILE A 151 0.32 -6.45 -4.07
C ILE A 151 0.02 -5.30 -3.14
N THR A 152 0.80 -5.17 -2.07
CA THR A 152 0.60 -4.14 -1.06
C THR A 152 1.94 -3.56 -0.62
N GLY A 153 1.88 -2.39 -0.03
CA GLY A 153 3.02 -1.68 0.51
C GLY A 153 2.51 -0.47 1.26
N HIS A 154 3.25 -0.06 2.28
CA HIS A 154 2.88 1.08 3.10
C HIS A 154 4.08 2.00 3.21
N SER A 155 3.80 3.31 3.17
CA SER A 155 4.73 4.35 3.59
C SER A 155 3.96 5.53 4.22
N LEU A 156 3.08 6.29 3.54
CA LEU A 156 2.57 7.60 4.00
C LEU A 156 1.04 7.69 4.22
N GLY A 157 0.54 8.04 5.43
CA GLY A 157 -0.90 8.24 5.71
C GLY A 157 -1.33 9.65 6.15
N GLN A 158 -2.54 10.04 5.72
CA GLN A 158 -3.43 11.13 6.19
C GLN A 158 -4.84 10.52 6.40
N PRO A 159 -5.80 11.24 7.02
CA PRO A 159 -7.21 10.93 6.82
C PRO A 159 -7.51 10.87 5.31
N TYR A 160 -7.98 9.73 4.82
CA TYR A 160 -8.27 9.60 3.40
C TYR A 160 -9.62 10.27 3.10
N LEU A 161 -9.62 11.15 2.11
CA LEU A 161 -10.82 11.54 1.40
C LEU A 161 -10.79 10.77 0.08
N GLU A 162 -11.87 10.06 -0.21
CA GLU A 162 -11.99 9.45 -1.53
C GLU A 162 -12.23 10.54 -2.59
N CYS A 163 -11.36 10.57 -3.58
CA CYS A 163 -11.44 11.48 -4.72
C CYS A 163 -11.95 10.70 -5.93
N ASP A 164 -12.98 11.22 -6.60
CA ASP A 164 -13.47 10.65 -7.87
C ASP A 164 -12.61 11.06 -9.08
N GLU A 165 -11.64 11.97 -8.88
CA GLU A 165 -10.76 12.53 -9.91
C GLU A 165 -9.31 12.61 -9.41
N ASP A 166 -8.36 12.27 -10.29
CA ASP A 166 -6.93 12.44 -10.05
C ASP A 166 -6.58 13.94 -9.94
N GLU A 167 -5.88 14.34 -8.88
CA GLU A 167 -5.30 15.68 -8.72
C GLU A 167 -6.30 16.83 -8.93
N SER A 168 -7.53 16.66 -8.43
CA SER A 168 -8.55 17.70 -8.54
C SER A 168 -8.35 18.79 -7.48
N LYS A 169 -8.58 20.05 -7.88
CA LYS A 169 -8.59 21.23 -6.98
C LYS A 169 -9.57 21.13 -5.81
N ASN A 170 -10.51 20.21 -5.88
CA ASN A 170 -11.51 19.96 -4.85
C ASN A 170 -11.14 18.77 -3.95
N CYS A 171 -9.99 18.10 -4.20
CA CYS A 171 -9.52 16.95 -3.45
C CYS A 171 -8.03 17.07 -3.11
N SER A 172 -7.12 16.27 -3.71
CA SER A 172 -5.69 16.26 -3.33
C SER A 172 -5.00 17.62 -3.52
N ASP A 173 -5.33 18.40 -4.55
CA ASP A 173 -4.79 19.76 -4.76
C ASP A 173 -5.30 20.77 -3.71
N SER A 174 -6.34 20.44 -2.94
CA SER A 174 -6.89 21.31 -1.88
C SER A 174 -6.19 21.13 -0.53
N VAL A 175 -5.42 20.04 -0.37
CA VAL A 175 -4.70 19.69 0.85
C VAL A 175 -3.26 19.33 0.50
N LEU A 176 -2.38 20.33 0.57
CA LEU A 176 -0.93 20.08 0.56
C LEU A 176 -0.47 19.90 2.00
N ASP A 177 -0.69 18.71 2.55
CA ASP A 177 -0.07 18.35 3.82
C ASP A 177 1.30 17.71 3.57
N LEU A 178 2.34 18.40 4.04
CA LEU A 178 3.74 17.96 4.00
C LEU A 178 4.20 17.41 5.35
N SER A 179 3.29 17.26 6.32
CA SER A 179 3.55 16.64 7.61
C SER A 179 3.79 15.14 7.44
N ILE A 180 4.78 14.62 8.17
CA ILE A 180 5.09 13.18 8.26
C ILE A 180 4.50 12.59 9.56
N GLY A 181 3.92 13.41 10.44
CA GLY A 181 3.49 12.99 11.79
C GLY A 181 2.37 11.93 11.81
N ASP A 182 1.59 11.83 10.74
CA ASP A 182 0.48 10.89 10.52
C ASP A 182 0.84 9.73 9.58
N HIS A 183 2.09 9.70 9.09
CA HIS A 183 2.64 8.74 8.13
C HIS A 183 2.49 7.27 8.52
N SER A 184 2.28 6.99 9.81
CA SER A 184 2.13 5.64 10.35
C SER A 184 0.71 5.25 10.73
N LEU A 185 -0.31 6.08 10.48
CA LEU A 185 -1.68 5.89 10.98
C LEU A 185 -2.70 5.62 9.86
N TYR A 186 -3.23 4.38 9.81
CA TYR A 186 -4.31 4.00 8.88
C TYR A 186 -5.45 3.32 9.62
N TYR A 187 -6.69 3.69 9.30
CA TYR A 187 -7.90 3.18 9.96
C TYR A 187 -7.87 3.33 11.49
N SER A 188 -7.25 4.41 11.99
CA SER A 188 -6.99 4.66 13.41
C SER A 188 -6.11 3.61 14.08
N VAL A 189 -5.38 2.81 13.30
CA VAL A 189 -4.42 1.80 13.75
C VAL A 189 -3.04 2.20 13.27
N THR A 190 -2.08 2.31 14.19
CA THR A 190 -0.70 2.61 13.82
C THR A 190 0.02 1.36 13.32
N THR A 191 1.10 1.53 12.55
CA THR A 191 2.06 0.46 12.24
C THR A 191 2.64 -0.23 13.48
N ALA A 192 2.43 0.32 14.69
CA ALA A 192 2.89 -0.22 15.97
C ALA A 192 2.33 -1.61 16.33
N PHE A 193 1.34 -2.15 15.61
CA PHE A 193 0.98 -3.56 15.82
C PHE A 193 2.12 -4.50 15.42
N THR A 194 3.02 -4.08 14.53
CA THR A 194 4.19 -4.87 14.13
C THR A 194 5.29 -4.90 15.20
N SER A 195 5.49 -3.80 15.93
CA SER A 195 6.40 -3.75 17.08
C SER A 195 5.87 -4.51 18.30
N ASN A 196 4.58 -4.81 18.35
CA ASN A 196 3.96 -5.73 19.31
C ASN A 196 3.98 -7.22 18.85
N GLY A 197 4.88 -7.58 17.94
CA GLY A 197 5.01 -8.94 17.43
C GLY A 197 3.78 -9.40 16.65
N CYS A 198 3.17 -8.48 15.89
CA CYS A 198 1.98 -8.72 15.09
C CYS A 198 0.69 -9.02 15.90
N LYS A 199 0.73 -8.80 17.21
CA LYS A 199 -0.41 -9.05 18.12
C LYS A 199 -1.26 -7.80 18.32
N GLY A 200 -2.57 -8.01 18.51
CA GLY A 200 -3.52 -6.92 18.78
C GLY A 200 -4.34 -6.48 17.58
N TRP A 201 -4.09 -7.04 16.39
CA TRP A 201 -5.05 -6.96 15.29
C TRP A 201 -6.13 -8.04 15.53
N ASN A 202 -7.29 -7.64 16.04
CA ASN A 202 -8.45 -8.51 16.20
C ASN A 202 -9.67 -7.87 15.52
N PRO A 203 -10.22 -8.49 14.45
CA PRO A 203 -11.41 -7.97 13.76
C PRO A 203 -12.71 -8.07 14.56
N PHE A 204 -12.70 -8.66 15.77
CA PHE A 204 -13.89 -8.87 16.61
C PHE A 204 -13.82 -8.25 18.02
N ASN A 205 -12.71 -7.60 18.37
CA ASN A 205 -12.61 -6.86 19.63
C ASN A 205 -12.43 -5.37 19.32
N GLN A 206 -13.53 -4.72 18.91
CA GLN A 206 -13.76 -3.29 19.15
C GLN A 206 -15.06 -3.16 19.93
#